data_AF-A0A061D3F9-F1
#
_entry.id   AF-A0A061D3F9-F1
#
_cell.length_a   1.000
_cell.length_b   1.000
_cell.length_c   1.000
_cell.angle_alpha   90.00
_cell.angle_beta   90.00
_cell.angle_gamma   90.00
#
_symmetry.space_group_name_H-M   'P 1'
#
loop_
_entity.id
_entity.type
_entity.pdbx_description
1 polymer ?
#
loop_
_entity_poly.entity_id
_entity_poly.type
_entity_poly.pdbx_seq_one_letter_code
_entity_poly.pdbx_strand_id
1 'polypeptide(L)'
;MSKPSDLPIVTVDAISSDSSARPITQSTRRSGNCTWSAVGVNIDTIYPYMQSCGVTYPSDELFKPETPKLYYADGEPQFGREIVLMIAAPYVLDPPNCFDQVSVNGELKGLSEISKSLIASASDHFVILKFDRELVGPGETLRPSPPLECRCITTKGVVLSTIQI
;
A
#
# COMPACT_ATOMS: atom_id res chain seq x y z
N MET A 1 13.49 16.08 -38.02
CA MET A 1 14.80 16.62 -37.61
C MET A 1 14.58 17.85 -36.73
N SER A 2 15.56 18.20 -35.91
CA SER A 2 15.48 18.77 -34.56
C SER A 2 15.14 20.29 -34.41
N LYS A 3 14.69 20.62 -33.18
CA LYS A 3 14.55 21.91 -32.42
C LYS A 3 15.64 22.99 -32.70
N PRO A 4 15.52 24.31 -32.33
CA PRO A 4 15.37 24.87 -30.94
C PRO A 4 14.47 26.15 -30.81
N SER A 5 13.78 26.41 -29.68
CA SER A 5 14.09 27.28 -28.49
C SER A 5 14.49 28.74 -28.78
N ASP A 6 13.78 29.72 -28.18
CA ASP A 6 14.34 30.78 -27.29
C ASP A 6 13.26 31.69 -26.65
N LEU A 7 13.41 31.95 -25.34
CA LEU A 7 12.58 32.82 -24.49
C LEU A 7 13.15 34.26 -24.42
N PRO A 8 12.33 35.29 -24.11
CA PRO A 8 12.62 36.65 -24.56
C PRO A 8 13.43 37.51 -23.59
N ILE A 9 14.12 38.46 -24.22
CA ILE A 9 14.87 39.62 -23.71
C ILE A 9 13.89 40.70 -23.23
N VAL A 10 14.17 41.33 -22.08
CA VAL A 10 13.62 42.66 -21.70
C VAL A 10 14.74 43.43 -20.95
N THR A 11 15.50 44.25 -21.66
CA THR A 11 15.46 45.74 -21.78
C THR A 11 15.80 46.51 -20.49
N VAL A 12 16.90 47.26 -20.57
CA VAL A 12 17.46 48.15 -19.54
C VAL A 12 16.98 49.58 -19.81
N ASP A 13 16.41 50.24 -18.80
CA ASP A 13 16.23 51.68 -18.81
C ASP A 13 17.27 52.37 -17.92
N ALA A 14 17.90 53.40 -18.51
CA ALA A 14 18.95 54.21 -17.93
C ALA A 14 18.36 55.43 -17.18
N ILE A 15 18.89 55.73 -16.00
CA ILE A 15 18.84 57.08 -15.40
C ILE A 15 20.21 57.40 -14.81
N SER A 16 20.78 58.52 -15.26
CA SER A 16 22.05 59.10 -14.82
C SER A 16 21.80 60.21 -13.79
N SER A 17 22.57 60.21 -12.69
CA SER A 17 22.95 61.41 -11.95
C SER A 17 24.06 61.09 -10.94
N ASP A 18 25.22 61.73 -11.11
CA ASP A 18 26.41 61.67 -10.26
C ASP A 18 26.14 62.09 -8.80
N SER A 19 26.50 61.25 -7.83
CA SER A 19 26.78 61.67 -6.45
C SER A 19 27.48 60.56 -5.65
N SER A 20 28.72 60.86 -5.22
CA SER A 20 29.59 60.21 -4.23
C SER A 20 29.35 58.73 -3.87
N ALA A 21 30.36 57.90 -4.18
CA ALA A 21 30.48 56.52 -3.75
C ALA A 21 30.26 56.34 -2.23
N ARG A 22 29.13 55.74 -1.86
CA ARG A 22 29.02 54.98 -0.62
C ARG A 22 29.29 53.53 -0.97
N PRO A 23 30.25 52.84 -0.31
CA PRO A 23 30.37 51.41 -0.45
C PRO A 23 29.08 50.83 0.14
N ILE A 24 28.17 50.41 -0.73
CA ILE A 24 27.11 49.48 -0.34
C ILE A 24 27.89 48.24 0.05
N THR A 25 28.12 48.07 1.35
CA THR A 25 28.42 46.77 1.91
C THR A 25 27.24 45.89 1.51
N GLN A 26 27.38 45.20 0.38
CA GLN A 26 26.61 43.99 0.12
C GLN A 26 26.94 43.10 1.30
N SER A 27 26.08 43.15 2.33
CA SER A 27 25.97 42.06 3.26
C SER A 27 25.54 40.89 2.40
N THR A 28 26.52 40.17 1.88
CA THR A 28 26.35 38.81 1.39
C THR A 28 25.89 38.06 2.61
N ARG A 29 24.58 38.08 2.84
CA ARG A 29 23.93 37.18 3.77
C ARG A 29 24.36 35.81 3.28
N ARG A 30 25.34 35.20 3.97
CA ARG A 30 25.73 33.81 3.75
C ARG A 30 24.42 33.05 3.70
N SER A 31 24.01 32.59 2.52
CA SER A 31 22.90 31.65 2.43
C SER A 31 23.35 30.50 3.31
N GLY A 32 22.70 30.33 4.46
CA GLY A 32 23.05 29.27 5.39
C GLY A 32 23.15 27.98 4.61
N ASN A 33 24.23 27.23 4.83
CA ASN A 33 24.50 26.00 4.10
C ASN A 33 23.30 25.05 4.32
N CYS A 34 22.40 24.97 3.35
CA CYS A 34 21.31 24.00 3.38
C CYS A 34 21.94 22.62 3.22
N THR A 35 21.87 21.83 4.29
CA THR A 35 22.31 20.43 4.28
C THR A 35 21.09 19.58 3.97
N TRP A 36 21.14 18.79 2.89
CA TRP A 36 20.10 17.81 2.58
C TRP A 36 20.68 16.42 2.72
N SER A 37 19.83 15.46 3.10
CA SER A 37 20.18 14.05 3.16
C SER A 37 19.27 13.31 2.20
N ALA A 38 19.85 12.65 1.19
CA ALA A 38 19.11 11.71 0.36
C ALA A 38 19.03 10.37 1.07
N VAL A 39 17.81 9.81 1.12
CA VAL A 39 17.57 8.43 1.53
C VAL A 39 17.31 7.64 0.26
N GLY A 40 18.21 6.70 -0.05
CA GLY A 40 17.97 5.70 -1.08
C GLY A 40 17.08 4.60 -0.53
N VAL A 41 15.94 4.36 -1.17
CA VAL A 41 15.03 3.25 -0.82
C VAL A 41 15.16 2.20 -1.91
N ASN A 42 15.56 0.98 -1.54
CA ASN A 42 15.50 -0.18 -2.43
C ASN A 42 14.17 -0.90 -2.22
N ILE A 43 13.45 -1.19 -3.31
CA ILE A 43 12.13 -1.83 -3.26
C ILE A 43 12.23 -3.18 -3.95
N ASP A 44 12.02 -4.24 -3.18
CA ASP A 44 11.91 -5.61 -3.69
C ASP A 44 10.43 -5.96 -3.86
N THR A 45 10.04 -6.43 -5.04
CA THR A 45 8.65 -6.80 -5.34
C THR A 45 8.41 -8.28 -5.03
N ILE A 46 7.58 -8.55 -4.03
CA ILE A 46 7.19 -9.89 -3.61
C ILE A 46 5.73 -10.11 -3.99
N TYR A 47 5.48 -10.86 -5.07
CA TYR A 47 4.17 -11.18 -5.65
C TYR A 47 3.38 -9.96 -6.20
N PRO A 48 3.02 -9.95 -7.49
CA PRO A 48 2.45 -8.77 -8.13
C PRO A 48 0.96 -8.53 -7.84
N TYR A 49 0.30 -9.38 -7.04
CA TYR A 49 -1.17 -9.37 -6.95
C TYR A 49 -1.68 -9.09 -5.54
N MET A 50 -2.49 -8.05 -5.43
CA MET A 50 -3.21 -7.64 -4.23
C MET A 50 -4.72 -7.85 -4.42
N GLN A 51 -5.42 -8.12 -3.33
CA GLN A 51 -6.88 -8.02 -3.30
C GLN A 51 -7.28 -6.58 -3.00
N SER A 52 -8.49 -6.18 -3.38
CA SER A 52 -8.99 -4.83 -3.08
C SER A 52 -10.45 -4.79 -2.66
N CYS A 53 -10.75 -3.80 -1.83
CA CYS A 53 -12.10 -3.38 -1.48
C CYS A 53 -12.33 -1.96 -2.00
N GLY A 54 -13.26 -1.81 -2.94
CA GLY A 54 -13.71 -0.50 -3.39
C GLY A 54 -12.82 0.21 -4.41
N VAL A 55 -11.81 -0.48 -4.95
CA VAL A 55 -11.02 0.01 -6.08
C VAL A 55 -11.85 -0.15 -7.36
N THR A 56 -12.16 0.96 -8.02
CA THR A 56 -13.02 0.97 -9.22
C THR A 56 -12.27 1.28 -10.51
N TYR A 57 -10.98 1.64 -10.43
CA TYR A 57 -10.16 1.81 -11.63
C TYR A 57 -9.59 0.46 -12.06
N PRO A 58 -9.58 0.15 -13.37
CA PRO A 58 -8.99 -1.08 -13.87
C PRO A 58 -7.47 -1.01 -13.66
N SER A 59 -6.94 -1.92 -12.85
CA SER A 59 -5.52 -2.16 -12.71
C SER A 59 -5.31 -3.65 -12.51
N ASP A 60 -5.61 -4.38 -13.57
CA ASP A 60 -5.53 -5.84 -13.64
C ASP A 60 -4.08 -6.34 -13.49
N GLU A 61 -3.11 -5.41 -13.57
CA GLU A 61 -1.70 -5.64 -13.28
C GLU A 61 -1.41 -5.78 -11.78
N LEU A 62 -2.11 -5.03 -10.92
CA LEU A 62 -1.87 -4.99 -9.46
C LEU A 62 -2.97 -5.70 -8.67
N PHE A 63 -4.22 -5.63 -9.15
CA PHE A 63 -5.37 -6.23 -8.50
C PHE A 63 -5.94 -7.33 -9.38
N LYS A 64 -5.90 -8.56 -8.86
CA LYS A 64 -6.55 -9.69 -9.53
C LYS A 64 -7.87 -10.03 -8.87
N PRO A 65 -8.95 -10.26 -9.63
CA PRO A 65 -10.24 -10.66 -9.09
C PRO A 65 -10.24 -12.12 -8.60
N GLU A 66 -9.19 -12.88 -8.91
CA GLU A 66 -9.04 -14.28 -8.54
C GLU A 66 -8.70 -14.43 -7.05
N THR A 67 -9.54 -15.13 -6.30
CA THR A 67 -9.25 -15.55 -4.92
C THR A 67 -7.89 -16.26 -4.87
N PRO A 68 -6.89 -15.73 -4.14
CA PRO A 68 -5.63 -16.41 -3.96
C PRO A 68 -5.90 -17.69 -3.16
N LYS A 69 -5.59 -18.84 -3.74
CA LYS A 69 -5.66 -20.11 -3.01
C LYS A 69 -4.58 -20.13 -1.96
N LEU A 70 -4.93 -20.54 -0.74
CA LEU A 70 -3.94 -20.71 0.33
C LEU A 70 -2.90 -21.81 -0.01
N TYR A 71 -3.29 -22.86 -0.72
CA TYR A 71 -2.41 -24.00 -0.99
C TYR A 71 -2.66 -24.64 -2.37
N TYR A 72 -1.64 -25.28 -2.93
CA TYR A 72 -1.74 -26.24 -4.02
C TYR A 72 -2.50 -27.50 -3.54
N ALA A 73 -2.91 -28.36 -4.48
CA ALA A 73 -3.61 -29.60 -4.17
C ALA A 73 -2.79 -30.60 -3.33
N ASP A 74 -1.47 -30.43 -3.24
CA ASP A 74 -0.53 -31.23 -2.46
C ASP A 74 -0.27 -30.65 -1.04
N GLY A 75 -0.88 -29.51 -0.69
CA GLY A 75 -0.71 -28.87 0.61
C GLY A 75 0.50 -27.94 0.71
N GLU A 76 1.17 -27.60 -0.40
CA GLU A 76 2.18 -26.53 -0.44
C GLU A 76 1.53 -25.14 -0.55
N PRO A 77 1.97 -24.10 0.18
CA PRO A 77 1.34 -22.78 0.13
C PRO A 77 1.39 -22.19 -1.30
N GLN A 78 0.25 -21.72 -1.82
CA GLN A 78 0.13 -21.16 -3.18
C GLN A 78 0.15 -19.62 -3.20
N PHE A 79 -0.09 -18.97 -2.06
CA PHE A 79 0.17 -17.54 -1.87
C PHE A 79 1.66 -17.31 -1.56
N GLY A 80 2.16 -16.14 -1.95
CA GLY A 80 3.40 -15.64 -1.35
C GLY A 80 3.27 -15.64 0.18
N ARG A 81 4.36 -15.49 0.92
CA ARG A 81 4.32 -15.51 2.40
C ARG A 81 3.22 -14.63 3.02
N GLU A 82 2.70 -13.66 2.27
CA GLU A 82 1.73 -12.65 2.66
C GLU A 82 0.63 -12.48 1.57
N ILE A 83 -0.61 -12.23 2.01
CA ILE A 83 -1.73 -11.74 1.21
C ILE A 83 -2.01 -10.32 1.65
N VAL A 84 -2.14 -9.40 0.70
CA VAL A 84 -2.41 -7.98 0.97
C VAL A 84 -3.76 -7.59 0.38
N LEU A 85 -4.56 -6.93 1.19
CA LEU A 85 -5.86 -6.37 0.85
C LEU A 85 -5.82 -4.85 1.01
N MET A 86 -6.02 -4.12 -0.08
CA MET A 86 -6.15 -2.66 -0.07
C MET A 86 -7.61 -2.24 0.15
N ILE A 87 -7.84 -1.25 1.00
CA ILE A 87 -9.16 -0.69 1.30
C ILE A 87 -9.20 0.75 0.79
N ALA A 88 -10.01 0.98 -0.23
CA ALA A 88 -10.27 2.33 -0.72
C ALA A 88 -11.34 3.00 0.14
N ALA A 89 -11.10 4.24 0.55
CA ALA A 89 -12.16 5.03 1.18
C ALA A 89 -13.30 5.32 0.17
N PRO A 90 -14.57 5.37 0.60
CA PRO A 90 -15.07 5.25 1.98
C PRO A 90 -15.55 3.82 2.32
N TYR A 91 -15.02 2.78 1.69
CA TYR A 91 -15.45 1.40 1.91
C TYR A 91 -14.76 0.80 3.13
N VAL A 92 -15.38 -0.21 3.73
CA VAL A 92 -14.86 -0.90 4.92
C VAL A 92 -14.99 -2.41 4.77
N LEU A 93 -14.23 -3.13 5.58
CA LEU A 93 -14.33 -4.58 5.65
C LEU A 93 -15.35 -5.02 6.69
N ASP A 94 -15.95 -6.17 6.43
CA ASP A 94 -16.83 -6.87 7.33
C ASP A 94 -16.46 -8.37 7.39
N PRO A 95 -16.07 -8.91 8.55
CA PRO A 95 -16.05 -8.25 9.85
C PRO A 95 -15.03 -7.10 9.93
N PRO A 96 -15.25 -6.10 10.82
CA PRO A 96 -14.27 -5.07 11.10
C PRO A 96 -12.94 -5.71 11.50
N ASN A 97 -11.82 -5.15 11.03
CA ASN A 97 -10.48 -5.69 11.28
C ASN A 97 -10.27 -7.13 10.77
N CYS A 98 -11.00 -7.58 9.73
CA CYS A 98 -10.49 -8.67 8.91
C CYS A 98 -9.00 -8.41 8.58
N PHE A 99 -8.05 -9.34 8.74
CA PHE A 99 -8.19 -10.78 9.04
C PHE A 99 -8.11 -11.19 10.52
N ASP A 100 -8.04 -10.27 11.50
CA ASP A 100 -8.05 -10.67 12.93
C ASP A 100 -9.26 -11.55 13.27
N GLN A 101 -10.37 -11.23 12.62
CA GLN A 101 -11.57 -12.05 12.55
C GLN A 101 -11.97 -12.27 11.10
N VAL A 102 -12.54 -13.43 10.81
CA VAL A 102 -13.02 -13.80 9.48
C VAL A 102 -14.35 -14.53 9.60
N SER A 103 -15.14 -14.52 8.54
CA SER A 103 -16.30 -15.40 8.47
C SER A 103 -15.90 -16.75 7.87
N VAL A 104 -16.30 -17.84 8.52
CA VAL A 104 -16.11 -19.21 8.06
C VAL A 104 -17.46 -19.89 8.13
N ASN A 105 -18.02 -20.27 6.98
CA ASN A 105 -19.39 -20.79 6.86
C ASN A 105 -20.47 -19.88 7.49
N GLY A 106 -20.29 -18.56 7.41
CA GLY A 106 -21.22 -17.59 8.01
C GLY A 106 -21.05 -17.39 9.52
N GLU A 107 -20.14 -18.11 10.18
CA GLU A 107 -19.78 -17.88 11.58
C GLU A 107 -18.54 -17.00 11.68
N LEU A 108 -18.53 -16.08 12.64
CA LEU A 108 -17.36 -15.27 12.96
C LEU A 108 -16.34 -16.11 13.75
N LYS A 109 -15.10 -16.17 13.27
CA LYS A 109 -13.99 -16.88 13.92
C LYS A 109 -12.79 -15.97 14.06
N GLY A 110 -12.08 -16.06 15.19
CA GLY A 110 -10.77 -15.45 15.33
C GLY A 110 -9.73 -16.19 14.50
N LEU A 111 -8.77 -15.45 13.91
CA LEU A 111 -7.71 -16.07 13.11
C LEU A 111 -6.89 -17.11 13.88
N SER A 112 -6.64 -16.85 15.17
CA SER A 112 -5.91 -17.74 16.06
C SER A 112 -6.65 -19.03 16.41
N GLU A 113 -7.98 -19.08 16.24
CA GLU A 113 -8.78 -20.30 16.36
C GLU A 113 -8.62 -21.19 15.13
N ILE A 114 -8.27 -20.59 13.98
CA ILE A 114 -8.08 -21.27 12.71
C ILE A 114 -6.65 -21.78 12.59
N SER A 115 -5.67 -20.92 12.84
CA SER A 115 -4.26 -21.27 12.84
C SER A 115 -3.43 -20.31 13.68
N LYS A 116 -2.44 -20.84 14.41
CA LYS A 116 -1.46 -20.01 15.11
C LYS A 116 -0.35 -19.53 14.18
N SER A 117 -0.17 -20.21 13.05
CA SER A 117 0.77 -19.83 12.00
C SER A 117 0.27 -18.69 11.10
N LEU A 118 -0.96 -18.21 11.28
CA LEU A 118 -1.51 -17.09 10.53
C LEU A 118 -1.48 -15.82 11.38
N ILE A 119 -0.87 -14.76 10.83
CA ILE A 119 -0.70 -13.47 11.51
C ILE A 119 -1.37 -12.40 10.66
N ALA A 120 -2.29 -11.65 11.24
CA ALA A 120 -2.88 -10.48 10.60
C ALA A 120 -2.17 -9.20 11.06
N SER A 121 -2.07 -8.22 10.17
CA SER A 121 -1.73 -6.84 10.52
C SER A 121 -2.59 -5.89 9.70
N ALA A 122 -2.99 -4.77 10.31
CA ALA A 122 -3.86 -3.79 9.70
C ALA A 122 -3.30 -2.38 9.83
N SER A 123 -3.62 -1.56 8.83
CA SER A 123 -3.41 -0.12 8.76
C SER A 123 -4.68 0.53 8.20
N ASP A 124 -4.71 1.84 8.10
CA ASP A 124 -5.88 2.58 7.59
C ASP A 124 -6.30 2.17 6.17
N HIS A 125 -5.36 1.72 5.34
CA HIS A 125 -5.60 1.40 3.93
C HIS A 125 -5.25 -0.03 3.54
N PHE A 126 -4.60 -0.79 4.41
CA PHE A 126 -4.12 -2.12 4.09
C PHE A 126 -4.35 -3.08 5.23
N VAL A 127 -4.74 -4.29 4.87
CA VAL A 127 -4.75 -5.46 5.73
C VAL A 127 -3.85 -6.50 5.10
N ILE A 128 -2.99 -7.12 5.91
CA ILE A 128 -2.05 -8.14 5.50
C ILE A 128 -2.34 -9.40 6.31
N LEU A 129 -2.46 -10.54 5.61
CA LEU A 129 -2.47 -11.87 6.21
C LEU A 129 -1.16 -12.56 5.86
N LYS A 130 -0.38 -12.92 6.87
CA LYS A 130 0.92 -13.57 6.72
C LYS A 130 0.85 -15.00 7.23
N PHE A 131 1.47 -15.91 6.48
CA PHE A 131 1.78 -17.25 6.95
C PHE A 131 3.19 -17.30 7.50
N ASP A 132 3.30 -17.50 8.81
CA ASP A 132 4.56 -17.65 9.49
C ASP A 132 4.91 -19.12 9.71
N ARG A 133 5.83 -19.62 8.87
CA ARG A 133 6.32 -21.00 8.93
C ARG A 133 7.02 -21.32 10.24
N GLU A 134 7.58 -20.34 10.93
CA GLU A 134 8.28 -20.53 12.20
C GLU A 134 7.32 -20.85 13.35
N LEU A 135 6.06 -20.47 13.21
CA LEU A 135 5.01 -20.72 14.20
C LEU A 135 4.29 -22.06 14.00
N VAL A 136 4.61 -22.80 12.93
CA VAL A 136 4.00 -24.10 12.64
C VAL A 136 4.44 -25.11 13.71
N GLY A 137 3.52 -25.45 14.62
CA GLY A 137 3.77 -26.37 15.72
C GLY A 137 3.65 -27.86 15.35
N PRO A 138 4.20 -28.78 16.17
CA PRO A 138 3.97 -30.21 16.01
C PRO A 138 2.47 -30.54 16.10
N GLY A 139 1.90 -31.07 15.01
CA GLY A 139 0.47 -31.40 14.91
C GLY A 139 -0.41 -30.28 14.38
N GLU A 140 0.16 -29.10 14.10
CA GLU A 140 -0.52 -28.03 13.37
C GLU A 140 -0.60 -28.43 11.89
N THR A 141 -1.65 -29.18 11.59
CA THR A 141 -2.09 -29.40 10.22
C THR A 141 -3.14 -28.34 9.97
N LEU A 142 -2.82 -27.38 9.09
CA LEU A 142 -3.84 -26.53 8.49
C LEU A 142 -4.79 -27.46 7.74
N ARG A 143 -5.87 -27.84 8.43
CA ARG A 143 -6.94 -28.63 7.83
C ARG A 143 -7.43 -27.87 6.61
N PRO A 144 -7.98 -28.55 5.60
CA PRO A 144 -8.79 -27.89 4.59
C PRO A 144 -9.95 -27.21 5.30
N SER A 145 -9.75 -25.96 5.74
CA SER A 145 -10.81 -25.15 6.30
C SER A 145 -11.65 -24.68 5.13
N PRO A 146 -12.95 -24.44 5.36
CA PRO A 146 -13.72 -23.62 4.44
C PRO A 146 -12.99 -22.29 4.20
N PRO A 147 -13.20 -21.64 3.05
CA PRO A 147 -12.53 -20.39 2.71
C PRO A 147 -12.72 -19.35 3.81
N LEU A 148 -11.66 -18.59 4.09
CA LEU A 148 -11.74 -17.47 5.01
C LEU A 148 -12.41 -16.31 4.26
N GLU A 149 -13.54 -15.83 4.77
CA GLU A 149 -14.33 -14.82 4.08
C GLU A 149 -14.26 -13.46 4.78
N CYS A 150 -14.01 -12.43 3.97
CA CYS A 150 -14.22 -11.04 4.32
C CYS A 150 -15.08 -10.37 3.27
N ARG A 151 -15.89 -9.40 3.66
CA ARG A 151 -16.79 -8.67 2.76
C ARG A 151 -16.32 -7.24 2.62
N CYS A 152 -16.28 -6.76 1.38
CA CYS A 152 -16.15 -5.33 1.12
C CYS A 152 -17.54 -4.71 1.16
N ILE A 153 -17.75 -3.75 2.06
CA ILE A 153 -19.04 -3.11 2.25
C ILE A 153 -18.93 -1.58 2.17
N THR A 154 -20.04 -0.95 1.81
CA THR A 154 -20.19 0.50 1.98
C THR A 154 -20.36 0.85 3.47
N THR A 155 -20.16 2.12 3.84
CA THR A 155 -20.49 2.64 5.19
C THR A 155 -21.94 2.43 5.62
N LYS A 156 -22.83 2.10 4.67
CA LYS A 156 -24.24 1.79 4.93
C LYS A 156 -24.53 0.28 5.02
N GLY A 157 -23.50 -0.57 4.97
CA GLY A 157 -23.64 -2.03 5.07
C GLY A 157 -24.00 -2.76 3.78
N VAL A 158 -24.04 -2.06 2.63
CA VAL A 158 -24.25 -2.72 1.32
C VAL A 158 -22.99 -3.49 0.93
N VAL A 159 -23.12 -4.79 0.67
CA VAL A 159 -22.04 -5.66 0.21
C VAL A 159 -21.73 -5.41 -1.26
N LEU A 160 -20.45 -5.16 -1.56
CA LEU A 160 -19.94 -4.94 -2.91
C LEU A 160 -19.26 -6.20 -3.46
N SER A 161 -18.47 -6.86 -2.62
CA SER A 161 -17.78 -8.10 -2.97
C SER A 161 -17.49 -8.94 -1.74
N THR A 162 -17.28 -10.23 -1.95
CA THR A 162 -16.75 -11.17 -0.96
C THR A 162 -15.35 -11.55 -1.39
N ILE A 163 -14.39 -11.38 -0.48
CA ILE A 163 -13.00 -11.78 -0.60
C ILE A 163 -12.89 -13.10 0.13
N GLN A 164 -12.65 -14.16 -0.63
CA GLN A 164 -12.38 -15.49 -0.09
C GLN A 164 -10.88 -15.77 -0.21
N ILE A 165 -10.33 -16.52 0.74
CA ILE A 165 -8.94 -16.96 0.80
C ILE A 165 -8.91 -18.45 1.15
#